data_AF-A0A1A9ZVM2-F1
#
_entry.id   AF-A0A1A9ZVM2-F1
#
_cell.length_a   1.000
_cell.length_b   1.000
_cell.length_c   1.000
_cell.angle_alpha   90.00
_cell.angle_beta   90.00
_cell.angle_gamma   90.00
#
_symmetry.space_group_name_H-M   'P 1'
#
loop_
_entity.id
_entity.type
_entity.pdbx_description
1 polymer ?
#
loop_
_entity_poly.entity_id
_entity_poly.type
_entity_poly.pdbx_seq_one_letter_code
_entity_poly.pdbx_strand_id
1 'polypeptide(L)'
;MYQEYLNQLHVSIFPLTTEELRLLLNDDEKLEEKVDEVLENLKAQKDGLFEENREKAERNIEKEPEIIELKGKLAELTEKGKRCCEAVQEKLAAIKDKSGNISQETALALLQTAAAESEEASENLVKKFTDNELTVDSFLEEFLNARKIMHLRKLKAEKMQELMRRQALGTSNPTSRGVPASNFYLPPHPPTQFGGGTPYPLGPMMPMPPPRPY
;
A
#
# COMPACT_ATOMS: atom_id res chain seq x y z
N MET A 1 16.87 12.78 -44.68
CA MET A 1 17.92 12.02 -45.39
C MET A 1 18.99 12.94 -45.97
N TYR A 2 18.70 13.82 -46.94
CA TYR A 2 19.73 14.71 -47.54
C TYR A 2 20.46 15.65 -46.55
N GLN A 3 19.81 16.02 -45.44
CA GLN A 3 20.42 16.85 -44.39
C GLN A 3 21.68 16.21 -43.79
N GLU A 4 21.70 14.89 -43.59
CA GLU A 4 22.83 14.17 -42.99
C GLU A 4 24.06 14.20 -43.91
N TYR A 5 23.83 13.98 -45.21
CA TYR A 5 24.85 14.06 -46.25
C TYR A 5 25.43 15.46 -46.34
N LEU A 6 24.57 16.50 -46.33
CA LEU A 6 24.99 17.90 -46.35
C LEU A 6 25.75 18.29 -45.09
N ASN A 7 25.35 17.78 -43.92
CA ASN A 7 26.04 18.05 -42.66
C ASN A 7 27.43 17.39 -42.65
N GLN A 8 27.56 16.15 -43.12
CA GLN A 8 28.86 15.47 -43.21
C GLN A 8 29.78 16.11 -44.26
N LEU A 9 29.23 16.52 -45.42
CA LEU A 9 29.95 17.31 -46.42
C LEU A 9 30.40 18.65 -45.83
N HIS A 10 29.54 19.35 -45.10
CA HIS A 10 29.90 20.60 -44.43
C HIS A 10 31.02 20.39 -43.42
N VAL A 11 30.98 19.32 -42.62
CA VAL A 11 32.05 18.98 -41.65
C VAL A 11 33.36 18.65 -42.35
N SER A 12 33.32 17.94 -43.49
CA SER A 12 34.51 17.59 -44.27
C SER A 12 35.11 18.78 -45.02
N ILE A 13 34.28 19.74 -45.47
CA ILE A 13 34.69 20.87 -46.31
C ILE A 13 35.06 22.14 -45.50
N PHE A 14 34.42 22.38 -44.36
CA PHE A 14 34.66 23.55 -43.50
C PHE A 14 36.12 23.78 -43.07
N PRO A 15 36.94 22.75 -42.77
CA PRO A 15 38.32 22.98 -42.33
C PRO A 15 39.33 23.25 -43.47
N LEU A 16 38.93 23.16 -44.75
CA LEU A 16 39.84 23.39 -45.87
C LEU A 16 40.17 24.87 -46.07
N THR A 17 41.39 25.14 -46.53
CA THR A 17 41.86 26.49 -46.86
C THR A 17 41.35 26.94 -48.24
N THR A 18 41.37 28.26 -48.50
CA THR A 18 40.88 28.85 -49.75
C THR A 18 41.55 28.30 -51.01
N GLU A 19 42.84 27.94 -50.91
CA GLU A 19 43.60 27.34 -52.01
C GLU A 19 43.18 25.88 -52.26
N GLU A 20 42.93 25.11 -51.20
CA GLU A 20 42.43 23.74 -51.31
C GLU A 20 40.99 23.67 -51.81
N LEU A 21 40.14 24.61 -51.39
CA LEU A 21 38.78 24.79 -51.91
C LEU A 21 38.77 25.15 -53.39
N ARG A 22 39.72 25.97 -53.85
CA ARG A 22 39.89 26.27 -55.28
C ARG A 22 40.36 25.05 -56.06
N LEU A 23 41.25 24.25 -55.51
CA LEU A 23 41.68 23.00 -56.14
C LEU A 23 40.53 22.01 -56.23
N LEU A 24 39.71 21.88 -55.18
CA LEU A 24 38.53 21.03 -55.15
C LEU A 24 37.44 21.48 -56.14
N LEU A 25 37.29 22.79 -56.37
CA LEU A 25 36.30 23.33 -57.30
C LEU A 25 36.71 23.16 -58.78
N ASN A 26 38.01 23.08 -59.07
CA ASN A 26 38.53 23.02 -60.45
C ASN A 26 38.94 21.60 -60.87
N ASP A 27 38.76 20.60 -60.01
CA ASP A 27 39.19 19.21 -60.20
C ASP A 27 38.05 18.28 -59.79
N ASP A 28 37.28 17.83 -60.78
CA ASP A 28 36.09 16.99 -60.58
C ASP A 28 36.45 15.63 -59.93
N GLU A 29 37.64 15.09 -60.20
CA GLU A 29 38.09 13.82 -59.60
C GLU A 29 38.29 13.95 -58.09
N LYS A 30 38.84 15.07 -57.62
CA LYS A 30 39.00 15.35 -56.18
C LYS A 30 37.68 15.62 -55.48
N LEU A 31 36.74 16.23 -56.19
CA LEU A 31 35.39 16.44 -55.66
C LEU A 31 34.69 15.10 -55.47
N GLU A 32 34.81 14.18 -56.43
CA GLU A 32 34.26 12.83 -56.34
C GLU A 32 34.90 12.02 -55.19
N GLU A 33 36.23 12.08 -55.03
CA GLU A 33 36.94 11.47 -53.90
C GLU A 33 36.43 11.99 -52.54
N LYS A 34 36.15 13.29 -52.43
CA LYS A 34 35.58 13.89 -51.22
C LYS A 34 34.15 13.43 -50.94
N VAL A 35 33.34 13.22 -51.97
CA VAL A 35 31.98 12.67 -51.83
C VAL A 35 32.06 11.21 -51.36
N ASP A 36 32.96 10.41 -51.92
CA ASP A 36 33.17 9.02 -51.50
C ASP A 36 33.62 8.91 -50.05
N GLU A 37 34.53 9.78 -49.59
CA GLU A 37 34.95 9.84 -48.18
C GLU A 37 33.76 10.10 -47.24
N VAL A 38 32.89 11.05 -47.59
CA VAL A 38 31.67 11.36 -46.81
C VAL A 38 30.69 10.19 -46.81
N LEU A 39 30.52 9.51 -47.95
CA LEU A 39 29.66 8.34 -48.07
C LEU A 39 30.16 7.16 -47.25
N GLU A 40 31.46 6.88 -47.24
CA GLU A 40 32.07 5.84 -46.41
C GLU A 40 31.91 6.14 -44.91
N ASN A 41 32.12 7.39 -44.49
CA ASN A 41 31.88 7.80 -43.10
C ASN A 41 30.40 7.59 -42.67
N LEU A 42 29.45 7.91 -43.54
CA LEU A 42 28.03 7.67 -43.29
C LEU A 42 27.68 6.17 -43.27
N LYS A 43 28.29 5.35 -44.13
CA LYS A 43 28.13 3.89 -44.08
C LYS A 43 28.66 3.32 -42.77
N ALA A 44 29.85 3.75 -42.33
CA ALA A 44 30.42 3.33 -41.05
C ALA A 44 29.54 3.74 -39.87
N GLN A 45 28.99 4.97 -39.87
CA GLN A 45 28.04 5.42 -38.86
C GLN A 45 26.76 4.58 -38.87
N LYS A 46 26.22 4.27 -40.06
CA LYS A 46 25.05 3.39 -40.23
C LYS A 46 25.32 2.01 -39.65
N ASP A 47 26.46 1.41 -39.95
CA ASP A 47 26.84 0.09 -39.48
C ASP A 47 27.02 0.07 -37.95
N GLY A 48 27.66 1.10 -37.38
CA GLY A 48 27.76 1.27 -35.93
C GLY A 48 26.40 1.38 -35.24
N LEU A 49 25.45 2.12 -35.83
CA LEU A 49 24.07 2.21 -35.33
C LEU A 49 23.32 0.87 -35.43
N PHE A 50 23.55 0.09 -36.49
CA PHE A 50 22.97 -1.23 -36.61
C PHE A 50 23.51 -2.19 -35.55
N GLU A 51 24.81 -2.14 -35.28
CA GLU A 51 25.44 -2.95 -34.25
C GLU A 51 24.96 -2.55 -32.84
N GLU A 52 24.87 -1.24 -32.55
CA GLU A 52 24.33 -0.75 -31.28
C GLU A 52 22.85 -1.12 -31.10
N ASN A 53 22.04 -1.00 -32.15
CA ASN A 53 20.64 -1.40 -32.11
C ASN A 53 20.50 -2.90 -31.87
N ARG A 54 21.30 -3.70 -32.57
CA ARG A 54 21.35 -5.15 -32.41
C ARG A 54 21.72 -5.53 -30.99
N GLU A 55 22.78 -4.96 -30.43
CA GLU A 55 23.22 -5.23 -29.05
C GLU A 55 22.12 -4.85 -28.04
N LYS A 56 21.46 -3.70 -28.23
CA LYS A 56 20.33 -3.28 -27.39
C LYS A 56 19.13 -4.23 -27.50
N ALA A 57 18.83 -4.69 -28.71
CA ALA A 57 17.74 -5.63 -28.94
C ALA A 57 18.04 -6.99 -28.29
N GLU A 58 19.25 -7.51 -28.45
CA GLU A 58 19.72 -8.75 -27.82
C GLU A 58 19.65 -8.64 -26.29
N ARG A 59 20.21 -7.56 -25.69
CA ARG A 59 20.10 -7.30 -24.25
C ARG A 59 18.67 -7.13 -23.75
N ASN A 60 17.75 -6.62 -24.58
CA ASN A 60 16.34 -6.48 -24.21
C ASN A 60 15.63 -7.84 -24.22
N ILE A 61 15.92 -8.69 -25.21
CA ILE A 61 15.39 -10.05 -25.30
C ILE A 61 15.91 -10.90 -24.13
N GLU A 62 17.18 -10.77 -23.77
CA GLU A 62 17.78 -11.50 -22.64
C GLU A 62 17.11 -11.17 -21.29
N LYS A 63 16.58 -9.96 -21.12
CA LYS A 63 15.90 -9.52 -19.89
C LYS A 63 14.45 -9.96 -19.80
N GLU A 64 13.82 -10.29 -20.93
CA GLU A 64 12.43 -10.76 -20.96
C GLU A 64 12.15 -11.93 -20.01
N PRO A 65 12.93 -13.03 -19.99
CA PRO A 65 12.68 -14.15 -19.07
C PRO A 65 12.79 -13.75 -17.59
N GLU A 66 13.77 -12.91 -17.24
CA GLU A 66 13.93 -12.41 -15.86
C GLU A 66 12.71 -11.58 -15.41
N ILE A 67 12.20 -10.71 -16.31
CA ILE A 67 10.99 -9.92 -16.04
C ILE A 67 9.78 -10.84 -15.85
N ILE A 68 9.63 -11.89 -16.66
CA ILE A 68 8.54 -12.86 -16.54
C ILE A 68 8.63 -13.59 -15.19
N GLU A 69 9.81 -14.05 -14.80
CA GLU A 69 10.03 -14.74 -13.53
C GLU A 69 9.71 -13.82 -12.34
N LEU A 70 10.20 -12.58 -12.35
CA LEU A 70 9.94 -11.59 -11.30
C LEU A 70 8.45 -11.25 -11.20
N LYS A 71 7.75 -11.11 -12.33
CA LYS A 71 6.28 -10.92 -12.35
C LYS A 71 5.56 -12.11 -11.74
N GLY A 72 6.01 -13.33 -12.02
CA GLY A 72 5.49 -14.56 -11.40
C GLY A 72 5.66 -14.57 -9.89
N LYS A 73 6.87 -14.29 -9.40
CA LYS A 73 7.16 -14.17 -7.96
C LYS A 73 6.33 -13.09 -7.28
N LEU A 74 6.16 -11.94 -7.93
CA LEU A 74 5.32 -10.86 -7.44
C LEU A 74 3.86 -11.31 -7.31
N ALA A 75 3.30 -11.96 -8.33
CA ALA A 75 1.94 -12.48 -8.31
C ALA A 75 1.74 -13.49 -7.17
N GLU A 76 2.68 -14.42 -6.99
CA GLU A 76 2.64 -15.40 -5.89
C GLU A 76 2.67 -14.71 -4.52
N LEU A 77 3.54 -13.70 -4.34
CA LEU A 77 3.66 -12.97 -3.08
C LEU A 77 2.40 -12.14 -2.79
N THR A 78 1.82 -11.50 -3.82
CA THR A 78 0.55 -10.79 -3.70
C THR A 78 -0.58 -11.73 -3.31
N GLU A 79 -0.64 -12.93 -3.90
CA GLU A 79 -1.65 -13.92 -3.54
C GLU A 79 -1.48 -14.41 -2.09
N LYS A 80 -0.24 -14.71 -1.66
CA LYS A 80 0.06 -15.04 -0.26
C LYS A 80 -0.36 -13.93 0.69
N GLY A 81 -0.06 -12.66 0.35
CA GLY A 81 -0.48 -11.50 1.11
C GLY A 81 -1.99 -11.41 1.23
N LYS A 82 -2.73 -11.59 0.13
CA LYS A 82 -4.19 -11.61 0.10
C LYS A 82 -4.77 -12.70 1.02
N ARG A 83 -4.27 -13.94 0.92
CA ARG A 83 -4.70 -15.06 1.77
C ARG A 83 -4.45 -14.77 3.26
N CYS A 84 -3.31 -14.18 3.61
CA CYS A 84 -3.03 -13.77 4.98
C CYS A 84 -4.01 -12.69 5.48
N CYS A 85 -4.30 -11.68 4.66
CA CYS A 85 -5.29 -10.64 4.99
C CYS A 85 -6.69 -11.24 5.21
N GLU A 86 -7.13 -12.15 4.34
CA GLU A 86 -8.40 -12.86 4.48
C GLU A 86 -8.45 -13.68 5.77
N ALA A 87 -7.40 -14.43 6.09
CA ALA A 87 -7.31 -15.21 7.32
C ALA A 87 -7.33 -14.33 8.58
N VAL A 88 -6.70 -13.15 8.55
CA VAL A 88 -6.75 -12.17 9.65
C VAL A 88 -8.17 -11.61 9.79
N GLN A 89 -8.81 -11.26 8.67
CA GLN A 89 -10.16 -10.73 8.66
C GLN A 89 -11.17 -11.74 9.20
N GLU A 90 -11.05 -13.02 8.85
CA GLU A 90 -11.87 -14.12 9.38
C GLU A 90 -11.69 -14.25 10.90
N LYS A 91 -10.44 -14.25 11.38
CA LYS A 91 -10.15 -14.30 12.83
C LYS A 91 -10.72 -13.09 13.57
N LEU A 92 -10.62 -11.90 13.00
CA LEU A 92 -11.19 -10.68 13.58
C LEU A 92 -12.72 -10.79 13.65
N ALA A 93 -13.36 -11.24 12.56
CA ALA A 93 -14.81 -11.46 12.54
C ALA A 93 -15.23 -12.48 13.61
N ALA A 94 -14.52 -13.59 13.75
CA ALA A 94 -14.79 -14.60 14.78
C ALA A 94 -14.59 -14.07 16.21
N ILE A 95 -13.61 -13.18 16.45
CA ILE A 95 -13.43 -12.51 17.74
C ILE A 95 -14.60 -11.57 18.01
N LYS A 96 -15.02 -10.78 17.00
CA LYS A 96 -16.14 -9.84 17.12
C LYS A 96 -17.47 -10.56 17.41
N ASP A 97 -17.71 -11.69 16.76
CA ASP A 97 -18.89 -12.52 17.00
C ASP A 97 -18.89 -13.04 18.46
N LYS A 98 -17.74 -13.56 18.93
CA LYS A 98 -17.60 -14.08 20.30
C LYS A 98 -17.62 -13.01 21.38
N SER A 99 -17.08 -11.82 21.14
CA SER A 99 -17.07 -10.76 22.16
C SER A 99 -18.43 -10.10 22.34
N GLY A 100 -19.38 -10.34 21.43
CA GLY A 100 -20.62 -9.59 21.37
C GLY A 100 -20.39 -8.09 21.13
N ASN A 101 -21.46 -7.35 20.91
CA ASN A 101 -21.41 -5.91 20.69
C ASN A 101 -21.33 -5.08 21.99
N ILE A 102 -21.18 -5.72 23.15
CA ILE A 102 -21.24 -5.05 24.45
C ILE A 102 -19.82 -4.88 24.98
N SER A 103 -19.38 -3.62 25.11
CA SER A 103 -18.11 -3.30 25.79
C SER A 103 -18.14 -3.82 27.23
N GLN A 104 -16.98 -4.24 27.74
CA GLN A 104 -16.83 -4.65 29.13
C GLN A 104 -17.33 -3.54 30.09
N GLU A 105 -17.09 -2.27 29.76
CA GLU A 105 -17.57 -1.12 30.54
C GLU A 105 -19.11 -1.04 30.54
N THR A 106 -19.74 -1.22 29.38
CA THR A 106 -21.21 -1.23 29.26
C THR A 106 -21.81 -2.40 30.04
N ALA A 107 -21.21 -3.60 29.95
CA ALA A 107 -21.67 -4.76 30.70
C ALA A 107 -21.53 -4.56 32.22
N LEU A 108 -20.45 -3.91 32.68
CA LEU A 108 -20.28 -3.58 34.10
C LEU A 108 -21.34 -2.58 34.57
N ALA A 109 -21.58 -1.52 33.79
CA ALA A 109 -22.61 -0.52 34.12
C ALA A 109 -24.00 -1.17 34.24
N LEU A 110 -24.39 -2.00 33.26
CA LEU A 110 -25.66 -2.73 33.31
C LEU A 110 -25.77 -3.64 34.53
N LEU A 111 -24.68 -4.31 34.92
CA LEU A 111 -24.66 -5.19 36.08
C LEU A 111 -24.76 -4.41 37.40
N GLN A 112 -24.14 -3.23 37.48
CA GLN A 112 -24.26 -2.32 38.63
C GLN A 112 -25.69 -1.77 38.76
N THR A 113 -26.31 -1.36 37.65
CA THR A 113 -27.73 -0.96 37.63
C THR A 113 -28.62 -2.09 38.10
N ALA A 114 -28.46 -3.30 37.55
CA ALA A 114 -29.24 -4.46 37.97
C ALA A 114 -29.00 -4.86 39.44
N ALA A 115 -27.82 -4.57 40.00
CA ALA A 115 -27.55 -4.76 41.43
C ALA A 115 -28.32 -3.73 42.27
N ALA A 116 -28.29 -2.45 41.90
CA ALA A 116 -29.03 -1.38 42.56
C ALA A 116 -30.55 -1.61 42.51
N GLU A 117 -31.09 -2.00 41.35
CA GLU A 117 -32.51 -2.36 41.20
C GLU A 117 -32.91 -3.54 42.12
N SER A 118 -32.04 -4.55 42.26
CA SER A 118 -32.31 -5.67 43.18
C SER A 118 -32.20 -5.29 44.65
N GLU A 119 -31.37 -4.29 44.98
CA GLU A 119 -31.29 -3.72 46.32
C GLU A 119 -32.57 -2.97 46.65
N GLU A 120 -33.02 -2.07 45.77
CA GLU A 120 -34.29 -1.36 45.90
C GLU A 120 -35.49 -2.32 46.01
N ALA A 121 -35.53 -3.37 45.17
CA ALA A 121 -36.58 -4.39 45.25
C ALA A 121 -36.59 -5.09 46.63
N SER A 122 -35.42 -5.40 47.18
CA SER A 122 -35.32 -6.01 48.52
C SER A 122 -35.74 -5.04 49.63
N GLU A 123 -35.47 -3.74 49.49
CA GLU A 123 -35.94 -2.72 50.43
C GLU A 123 -37.46 -2.51 50.35
N ASN A 124 -38.03 -2.60 49.15
CA ASN A 124 -39.47 -2.51 48.96
C ASN A 124 -40.20 -3.69 49.64
N LEU A 125 -39.61 -4.90 49.67
CA LEU A 125 -40.14 -6.02 50.46
C LEU A 125 -40.14 -5.72 51.96
N VAL A 126 -39.10 -5.04 52.47
CA VAL A 126 -39.03 -4.63 53.89
C VAL A 126 -40.12 -3.59 54.21
N LYS A 127 -40.34 -2.62 53.31
CA LYS A 127 -41.41 -1.63 53.47
C LYS A 127 -42.78 -2.29 53.54
N LYS A 128 -43.11 -3.14 52.55
CA LYS A 128 -44.38 -3.89 52.51
C LYS A 128 -44.62 -4.73 53.77
N PHE A 129 -43.57 -5.38 54.28
CA PHE A 129 -43.66 -6.12 55.54
C PHE A 129 -43.93 -5.20 56.74
N THR A 130 -43.27 -4.04 56.81
CA THR A 130 -43.47 -3.04 57.88
C THR A 130 -44.87 -2.42 57.83
N ASP A 131 -45.44 -2.30 56.64
CA ASP A 131 -46.80 -1.80 56.39
C ASP A 131 -47.88 -2.90 56.60
N ASN A 132 -47.49 -4.09 57.08
CA ASN A 132 -48.34 -5.27 57.26
C ASN A 132 -49.02 -5.78 55.98
N GLU A 133 -48.46 -5.50 54.80
CA GLU A 133 -48.95 -6.00 53.50
C GLU A 133 -48.47 -7.44 53.20
N LEU A 134 -47.48 -7.95 53.94
CA LEU A 134 -46.92 -9.29 53.77
C LEU A 134 -46.97 -10.09 55.08
N THR A 135 -47.23 -11.39 54.96
CA THR A 135 -47.08 -12.32 56.09
C THR A 135 -45.60 -12.62 56.36
N VAL A 136 -45.29 -13.04 57.58
CA VAL A 136 -43.90 -13.36 57.99
C VAL A 136 -43.30 -14.44 57.09
N ASP A 137 -44.05 -15.50 56.78
CA ASP A 137 -43.54 -16.62 55.96
C ASP A 137 -43.27 -16.19 54.50
N SER A 138 -44.16 -15.41 53.89
CA SER A 138 -43.97 -14.87 52.53
C SER A 138 -42.82 -13.87 52.48
N PHE A 139 -42.70 -12.99 53.48
CA PHE A 139 -41.58 -12.06 53.58
C PHE A 139 -40.24 -12.80 53.66
N LEU A 140 -40.13 -13.83 54.52
CA LEU A 140 -38.88 -14.57 54.66
C LEU A 140 -38.46 -15.26 53.36
N GLU A 141 -39.39 -15.89 52.65
CA GLU A 141 -39.11 -16.56 51.37
C GLU A 141 -38.65 -15.56 50.30
N GLU A 142 -39.40 -14.49 50.09
CA GLU A 142 -39.13 -13.49 49.05
C GLU A 142 -37.90 -12.65 49.35
N PHE A 143 -37.72 -12.20 50.60
CA PHE A 143 -36.61 -11.34 51.01
C PHE A 143 -35.28 -12.08 50.97
N LEU A 144 -35.22 -13.33 51.44
CA LEU A 144 -33.98 -14.12 51.39
C LEU A 144 -33.55 -14.38 49.96
N ASN A 145 -34.50 -14.69 49.07
CA ASN A 145 -34.21 -14.88 47.66
C ASN A 145 -33.74 -13.58 46.99
N ALA A 146 -34.44 -12.46 47.24
CA ALA A 146 -34.08 -11.14 46.72
C ALA A 146 -32.68 -10.70 47.19
N ARG A 147 -32.38 -10.83 48.49
CA ARG A 147 -31.06 -10.51 49.06
C ARG A 147 -29.96 -11.40 48.49
N LYS A 148 -30.22 -12.70 48.29
CA LYS A 148 -29.26 -13.61 47.65
C LYS A 148 -28.91 -13.14 46.23
N ILE A 149 -29.90 -12.79 45.42
CA ILE A 149 -29.69 -12.30 44.05
C ILE A 149 -28.91 -10.98 44.06
N MET A 150 -29.29 -10.05 44.93
CA MET A 150 -28.62 -8.75 45.07
C MET A 150 -27.14 -8.90 45.46
N HIS A 151 -26.83 -9.71 46.48
CA HIS A 151 -25.45 -9.97 46.87
C HIS A 151 -24.64 -10.65 45.76
N LEU A 152 -25.24 -11.58 45.01
CA LEU A 152 -24.59 -12.20 43.87
C LEU A 152 -24.29 -11.19 42.76
N ARG A 153 -25.22 -10.29 42.42
CA ARG A 153 -25.01 -9.25 41.40
C ARG A 153 -23.92 -8.26 41.83
N LYS A 154 -23.97 -7.80 43.09
CA LYS A 154 -22.96 -6.91 43.67
C LYS A 154 -21.57 -7.53 43.65
N LEU A 155 -21.44 -8.79 44.10
CA LEU A 155 -20.17 -9.52 44.07
C LEU A 155 -19.65 -9.71 42.64
N LYS A 156 -20.53 -10.05 41.68
CA LYS A 156 -20.14 -10.17 40.27
C LYS A 156 -19.64 -8.84 39.70
N ALA A 157 -20.30 -7.73 40.02
CA ALA A 157 -19.87 -6.38 39.61
C ALA A 157 -18.50 -6.02 40.19
N GLU A 158 -18.28 -6.23 41.49
CA GLU A 158 -17.01 -5.98 42.16
C GLU A 158 -15.87 -6.83 41.56
N LYS A 159 -16.13 -8.13 41.30
CA LYS A 159 -15.14 -9.01 40.67
C LYS A 159 -14.84 -8.64 39.23
N MET A 160 -15.83 -8.23 38.47
CA MET A 160 -15.63 -7.75 37.10
C MET A 160 -14.79 -6.46 37.09
N GLN A 161 -15.08 -5.52 37.98
CA GLN A 161 -14.30 -4.29 38.16
C GLN A 161 -12.84 -4.58 38.58
N GLU A 162 -12.62 -5.54 39.47
CA GLU A 162 -11.29 -6.01 39.87
C GLU A 162 -10.50 -6.57 38.68
N LEU A 163 -11.14 -7.43 37.87
CA LEU A 163 -10.52 -8.02 36.67
C LEU A 163 -10.14 -6.94 35.65
N MET A 164 -11.03 -5.98 35.41
CA MET A 164 -10.74 -4.85 34.51
C MET A 164 -9.57 -4.00 35.01
N ARG A 165 -9.50 -3.73 36.32
CA ARG A 165 -8.38 -2.99 36.92
C ARG A 165 -7.05 -3.75 36.82
N ARG A 166 -7.07 -5.06 37.04
CA ARG A 166 -5.90 -5.94 36.87
C ARG A 166 -5.44 -5.99 35.43
N GLN A 167 -6.38 -6.00 34.47
CA GLN A 167 -6.04 -5.93 33.05
C GLN A 167 -5.36 -4.59 32.72
N ALA A 168 -5.88 -3.47 33.23
CA ALA A 168 -5.26 -2.16 33.06
C ALA A 168 -3.84 -2.07 33.67
N LEU A 169 -3.62 -2.64 34.87
CA LEU A 169 -2.29 -2.68 35.51
C LEU A 169 -1.33 -3.72 34.88
N GLY A 170 -1.87 -4.84 34.38
CA GLY A 170 -1.15 -5.94 33.75
C GLY A 170 -0.85 -5.71 32.27
N THR A 171 -1.25 -4.57 31.71
CA THR A 171 -0.88 -4.16 30.34
C THR A 171 0.50 -3.49 30.34
N SER A 172 1.48 -4.12 30.99
CA SER A 172 2.88 -4.00 30.63
C SER A 172 3.25 -5.13 29.67
N ASN A 173 2.46 -5.30 28.60
CA ASN A 173 2.86 -6.15 27.50
C ASN A 173 3.75 -5.30 26.56
N PRO A 174 5.04 -5.61 26.40
CA PRO A 174 5.93 -4.88 25.49
C PRO A 174 5.68 -5.22 24.01
N THR A 175 4.50 -5.74 23.67
CA THR A 175 4.11 -6.19 22.32
C THR A 175 3.28 -5.19 21.54
N SER A 176 3.07 -3.97 22.06
CA SER A 176 2.95 -2.79 21.19
C SER A 176 4.35 -2.25 20.83
N ARG A 177 5.29 -3.14 20.50
CA ARG A 177 6.33 -2.77 19.54
C ARG A 177 5.59 -2.52 18.24
N GLY A 178 5.73 -1.30 17.76
CA GLY A 178 4.96 -0.73 16.69
C GLY A 178 4.66 -1.74 15.58
N VAL A 179 3.46 -1.61 15.03
CA VAL A 179 3.37 -1.68 13.58
C VAL A 179 4.52 -0.80 13.09
N PRO A 180 5.60 -1.32 12.48
CA PRO A 180 6.39 -0.42 11.66
C PRO A 180 5.35 0.05 10.67
N ALA A 181 5.04 1.34 10.68
CA ALA A 181 4.47 1.96 9.49
C ALA A 181 5.34 1.40 8.36
N SER A 182 4.77 0.50 7.57
CA SER A 182 5.47 -0.05 6.44
C SER A 182 5.63 1.18 5.57
N ASN A 183 6.80 1.80 5.69
CA ASN A 183 7.32 2.75 4.73
C ASN A 183 7.45 1.92 3.46
N PHE A 184 6.33 1.73 2.77
CA PHE A 184 6.34 1.70 1.33
C PHE A 184 7.09 2.97 0.96
N TYR A 185 8.33 2.78 0.54
CA TYR A 185 9.14 3.80 -0.10
C TYR A 185 8.33 4.28 -1.30
N LEU A 186 7.51 5.31 -1.10
CA LEU A 186 7.17 6.21 -2.19
C LEU A 186 8.49 6.87 -2.59
N PRO A 187 8.88 6.82 -3.88
CA PRO A 187 10.09 7.47 -4.33
C PRO A 187 9.98 8.98 -4.07
N PRO A 188 11.08 9.69 -3.76
CA PRO A 188 11.04 11.08 -3.38
C PRO A 188 10.52 11.93 -4.54
N HIS A 189 9.36 12.55 -4.36
CA HIS A 189 8.93 13.64 -5.23
C HIS A 189 9.83 14.85 -4.93
N PRO A 190 10.50 15.44 -5.94
CA PRO A 190 11.31 16.64 -5.72
C PRO A 190 10.41 17.84 -5.35
N PRO A 191 10.92 18.77 -4.53
CA PRO A 191 10.13 19.90 -4.05
C PRO A 191 9.80 20.84 -5.22
N THR A 192 8.52 21.10 -5.38
CA THR A 192 7.99 22.09 -6.32
C THR A 192 8.38 23.48 -5.81
N GLN A 193 9.50 24.01 -6.29
CA GLN A 193 9.74 25.45 -6.30
C GLN A 193 9.28 26.00 -7.65
N PHE A 194 8.57 27.12 -7.55
CA PHE A 194 8.09 27.93 -8.66
C PHE A 194 9.20 28.20 -9.71
N GLY A 195 8.83 28.04 -10.98
CA GLY A 195 9.55 28.63 -12.11
C GLY A 195 10.32 27.64 -12.97
N GLY A 196 9.93 27.55 -14.25
CA GLY A 196 10.71 26.88 -15.29
C GLY A 196 10.09 25.59 -15.81
N GLY A 197 8.97 25.72 -16.55
CA GLY A 197 8.45 24.62 -17.36
C GLY A 197 9.45 24.26 -18.46
N THR A 198 9.83 22.99 -18.54
CA THR A 198 10.38 22.38 -19.75
C THR A 198 9.62 21.09 -20.07
N PRO A 199 9.49 20.74 -21.35
CA PRO A 199 8.29 20.12 -21.88
C PRO A 199 8.53 18.64 -22.21
N TYR A 200 7.68 17.76 -21.69
CA TYR A 200 7.50 16.46 -22.33
C TYR A 200 6.48 16.62 -23.47
N PRO A 201 6.78 16.16 -24.70
CA PRO A 201 5.82 16.20 -25.79
C PRO A 201 4.70 15.19 -25.52
N LEU A 202 3.54 15.69 -25.10
CA LEU A 202 2.27 14.98 -25.16
C LEU A 202 1.85 14.87 -26.64
N GLY A 203 2.44 13.91 -27.35
CA GLY A 203 2.00 13.51 -28.69
C GLY A 203 0.79 12.56 -28.63
N PRO A 204 0.03 12.42 -29.74
CA PRO A 204 -1.19 11.62 -29.77
C PRO A 204 -0.89 10.14 -29.45
N MET A 205 -1.68 9.57 -28.54
CA MET A 205 -1.69 8.14 -28.21
C MET A 205 -1.89 7.29 -29.47
N MET A 206 -0.85 6.56 -29.87
CA MET A 206 -0.98 5.50 -30.89
C MET A 206 -1.70 4.29 -30.26
N PRO A 207 -2.71 3.71 -30.92
CA PRO A 207 -3.42 2.57 -30.37
C PRO A 207 -2.53 1.33 -30.38
N MET A 208 -2.48 0.65 -29.24
CA MET A 208 -1.77 -0.61 -29.04
C MET A 208 -2.38 -1.70 -29.94
N PRO A 209 -1.59 -2.52 -30.65
CA PRO A 209 -2.15 -3.61 -31.45
C PRO A 209 -2.70 -4.72 -30.54
N PRO A 210 -3.82 -5.36 -30.93
CA PRO A 210 -4.49 -6.36 -30.08
C PRO A 210 -3.66 -7.64 -29.92
N PRO A 211 -3.84 -8.38 -28.81
CA PRO A 211 -3.16 -9.65 -28.59
C PRO A 211 -3.59 -10.68 -29.65
N ARG A 212 -2.63 -11.36 -30.27
CA ARG A 212 -2.91 -12.47 -31.18
C ARG A 212 -3.35 -13.69 -30.36
N PRO A 213 -4.44 -14.38 -30.74
CA PRO A 213 -4.77 -15.67 -30.18
C PRO A 213 -3.83 -16.75 -30.75
N TYR A 214 -3.30 -17.60 -29.88
CA TYR A 214 -2.86 -18.96 -30.21
C TYR A 214 -3.98 -19.93 -29.89
#